data_AF-A0A2E6KKM8-F1
#
_entry.id   AF-A0A2E6KKM8-F1
#
_cell.length_a   1.000
_cell.length_b   1.000
_cell.length_c   1.000
_cell.angle_alpha   90.00
_cell.angle_beta   90.00
_cell.angle_gamma   90.00
#
_symmetry.space_group_name_H-M   'P 1'
#
loop_
_entity.id
_entity.type
_entity.pdbx_description
1 polymer ?
#
loop_
_entity_poly.entity_id
_entity_poly.type
_entity_poly.pdbx_seq_one_letter_code
_entity_poly.pdbx_strand_id
1 'polypeptide(L)'
;GTIAFDQVLPADEMPDYIRAKPIVGTTMLSCLQFNEEINTCNQDQFTILAPSMAVEALKPINEDPDANATRQAKIVLFGDTDFISNYHFYNFNNSDLYLNSLNWLTEDVSLASVRAKALTYRRLVVTDREIQLIRGLSWFALPALMTILAFMTWWRRR
;
A
#
# COMPACT_ATOMS: atom_id res chain seq x y z
N GLY A 1 -3.80 -5.08 -18.96
CA GLY A 1 -2.55 -5.50 -18.31
C GLY A 1 -2.89 -6.38 -17.14
N THR A 2 -3.02 -7.68 -17.39
CA THR A 2 -3.48 -8.72 -16.43
C THR A 2 -2.36 -9.67 -16.03
N ILE A 3 -1.10 -9.32 -16.36
CA ILE A 3 0.11 -10.14 -16.20
C ILE A 3 0.37 -10.65 -14.78
N ALA A 4 -0.20 -10.02 -13.75
CA ALA A 4 -0.03 -10.47 -12.36
C ALA A 4 -0.93 -11.66 -11.97
N PHE A 5 -2.06 -11.86 -12.66
CA PHE A 5 -3.01 -12.94 -12.36
C PHE A 5 -2.62 -14.27 -12.99
N ASP A 6 -2.11 -14.18 -14.22
CA ASP A 6 -1.70 -15.33 -15.04
C ASP A 6 -0.61 -16.19 -14.38
N GLN A 7 0.11 -15.64 -13.40
CA GLN A 7 1.19 -16.34 -12.70
C GLN A 7 0.75 -17.12 -11.46
N VAL A 8 -0.42 -16.81 -10.88
CA VAL A 8 -0.90 -17.49 -9.66
C VAL A 8 -2.00 -18.49 -10.01
N LEU A 9 -2.89 -18.15 -10.95
CA LEU A 9 -3.87 -19.04 -11.55
C LEU A 9 -4.09 -18.61 -13.01
N PRO A 10 -3.77 -19.45 -14.00
CA PRO A 10 -4.01 -19.15 -15.41
C PRO A 10 -5.50 -18.78 -15.60
N ALA A 11 -5.78 -17.70 -16.33
CA ALA A 11 -7.15 -17.22 -16.50
C ALA A 11 -8.07 -18.25 -17.20
N ASP A 12 -7.49 -19.21 -17.91
CA ASP A 12 -8.11 -20.34 -18.60
C ASP A 12 -8.48 -21.51 -17.68
N GLU A 13 -7.89 -21.62 -16.48
CA GLU A 13 -8.24 -22.64 -15.49
C GLU A 13 -9.35 -22.17 -14.52
N MET A 14 -9.73 -20.90 -14.58
CA MET A 14 -10.72 -20.35 -13.67
C MET A 14 -12.15 -20.72 -14.13
N PRO A 15 -12.98 -21.34 -13.27
CA PRO A 15 -14.34 -21.66 -13.64
C PRO A 15 -15.16 -20.39 -13.89
N ASP A 16 -16.07 -20.42 -14.87
CA ASP A 16 -16.91 -19.26 -15.27
C ASP A 16 -17.75 -18.65 -14.13
N TYR A 17 -17.93 -19.40 -13.04
CA TYR A 17 -18.68 -18.98 -11.86
C TYR A 17 -17.83 -18.32 -10.75
N ILE A 18 -16.51 -18.24 -10.91
CA ILE A 18 -15.61 -17.54 -9.99
C ILE A 18 -15.00 -16.36 -10.74
N ARG A 19 -15.04 -15.17 -10.14
CA ARG A 19 -14.34 -13.99 -10.64
C ARG A 19 -13.36 -13.52 -9.60
N ALA A 20 -12.09 -13.48 -9.96
CA ALA A 20 -11.02 -12.99 -9.11
C ALA A 20 -10.36 -11.77 -9.76
N LYS A 21 -10.09 -10.73 -8.97
CA LYS A 21 -9.47 -9.48 -9.40
C LYS A 21 -8.35 -9.07 -8.45
N PRO A 22 -7.19 -8.61 -8.96
CA PRO A 22 -6.12 -8.13 -8.11
C PRO A 22 -6.51 -6.77 -7.56
N ILE A 23 -6.26 -6.54 -6.27
CA ILE A 23 -6.54 -5.23 -5.63
C ILE A 23 -5.26 -4.43 -5.36
N VAL A 24 -4.13 -5.11 -5.20
CA VAL A 24 -2.80 -4.49 -5.11
C VAL A 24 -1.83 -5.28 -6.00
N GLY A 25 -0.97 -4.54 -6.68
CA GLY A 25 0.16 -5.10 -7.44
C GLY A 25 1.49 -4.59 -6.88
N THR A 26 2.53 -5.39 -7.03
CA THR A 26 3.91 -4.98 -6.74
C THR A 26 4.49 -4.16 -7.90
N THR A 27 5.76 -3.78 -7.78
CA THR A 27 6.49 -3.13 -8.87
C THR A 27 7.03 -4.15 -9.87
N MET A 28 7.48 -3.69 -11.05
CA MET A 28 8.13 -4.56 -12.04
C MET A 28 9.48 -5.13 -11.58
N LEU A 29 10.10 -4.56 -10.54
CA LEU A 29 11.36 -5.03 -9.96
C LEU A 29 11.14 -5.93 -8.74
N SER A 30 9.97 -6.56 -8.64
CA SER A 30 9.64 -7.50 -7.59
C SER A 30 9.77 -8.93 -8.11
N CYS A 31 10.02 -9.87 -7.21
CA CYS A 31 10.19 -11.28 -7.52
C CYS A 31 9.70 -12.09 -6.32
N LEU A 32 9.38 -13.36 -6.56
CA LEU A 32 8.93 -14.27 -5.52
C LEU A 32 10.00 -15.33 -5.28
N GLN A 33 10.35 -15.53 -4.01
CA GLN A 33 11.40 -16.46 -3.61
C GLN A 33 10.92 -17.36 -2.47
N PHE A 34 11.00 -18.67 -2.68
CA PHE A 34 10.60 -19.67 -1.68
C PHE A 34 11.77 -20.18 -0.85
N ASN A 35 13.00 -20.04 -1.34
CA ASN A 35 14.20 -20.43 -0.59
C ASN A 35 14.66 -19.27 0.30
N GLU A 36 14.47 -19.44 1.60
CA GLU A 36 14.84 -18.48 2.65
C GLU A 36 16.36 -18.18 2.70
N GLU A 37 17.21 -19.07 2.18
CA GLU A 37 18.67 -18.87 2.15
C GLU A 37 19.12 -17.87 1.07
N ILE A 38 18.28 -17.62 0.07
CA ILE A 38 18.60 -16.76 -1.07
C ILE A 38 17.77 -15.48 -0.96
N ASN A 39 18.44 -14.34 -0.82
CA ASN A 39 17.81 -13.02 -0.71
C ASN A 39 17.95 -12.18 -2.00
N THR A 40 18.35 -12.81 -3.11
CA THR A 40 18.54 -12.14 -4.41
C THR A 40 17.70 -12.82 -5.47
N CYS A 41 17.31 -12.04 -6.47
CA CYS A 41 16.58 -12.52 -7.64
C CYS A 41 17.38 -12.29 -8.89
N ASN A 42 17.30 -13.26 -9.81
CA ASN A 42 17.89 -13.12 -11.13
C ASN A 42 17.05 -12.16 -11.98
N GLN A 43 17.69 -11.58 -13.01
CA GLN A 43 17.08 -10.54 -13.85
C GLN A 43 15.83 -11.02 -14.61
N ASP A 44 15.76 -12.32 -14.90
CA ASP A 44 14.65 -12.99 -15.58
C ASP A 44 13.45 -13.27 -14.66
N GLN A 45 13.62 -13.13 -13.33
CA GLN A 45 12.58 -13.41 -12.34
C GLN A 45 11.78 -12.16 -11.93
N PHE A 46 12.16 -10.98 -12.41
CA PHE A 46 11.48 -9.73 -12.07
C PHE A 46 10.15 -9.59 -12.81
N THR A 47 9.08 -9.38 -12.06
CA THR A 47 7.72 -9.25 -12.58
C THR A 47 6.80 -8.52 -11.60
N ILE A 48 5.61 -8.16 -12.05
CA ILE A 48 4.54 -7.62 -11.21
C ILE A 48 3.79 -8.80 -10.58
N LEU A 49 3.72 -8.83 -9.27
CA LEU A 49 3.00 -9.82 -8.47
C LEU A 49 1.74 -9.20 -7.87
N ALA A 50 0.73 -10.02 -7.60
CA ALA A 50 -0.50 -9.61 -6.94
C ALA A 50 -0.61 -10.26 -5.54
N PRO A 51 -0.08 -9.63 -4.48
CA PRO A 51 -0.12 -10.18 -3.13
C PRO A 51 -1.51 -10.11 -2.49
N SER A 52 -2.51 -9.52 -3.18
CA SER A 52 -3.87 -9.45 -2.68
C SER A 52 -4.89 -9.48 -3.81
N MET A 53 -6.04 -10.08 -3.52
CA MET A 53 -7.11 -10.32 -4.49
C MET A 53 -8.48 -10.25 -3.85
N ALA A 54 -9.45 -9.80 -4.64
CA ALA A 54 -10.87 -9.91 -4.34
C ALA A 54 -11.48 -11.01 -5.22
N VAL A 55 -12.25 -11.91 -4.61
CA VAL A 55 -12.88 -13.05 -5.25
C VAL A 55 -14.39 -12.98 -5.03
N GLU A 56 -15.14 -13.11 -6.11
CA GLU A 56 -16.60 -13.15 -6.16
C GLU A 56 -17.01 -14.53 -6.69
N ALA A 57 -17.88 -15.24 -5.98
CA ALA A 57 -18.60 -16.39 -6.52
C ALA A 57 -19.93 -15.92 -7.09
N LEU A 58 -20.12 -16.11 -8.39
CA LEU A 58 -21.28 -15.65 -9.17
C LEU A 58 -22.43 -16.67 -9.20
N LYS A 59 -22.26 -17.83 -8.56
CA LYS A 59 -23.20 -18.96 -8.62
C LYS A 59 -23.48 -19.51 -7.22
N PRO A 60 -24.75 -19.55 -6.77
CA PRO A 60 -25.20 -20.37 -5.65
C PRO A 60 -25.13 -21.88 -6.00
N ILE A 61 -24.97 -22.73 -4.98
CA ILE A 61 -24.99 -24.19 -5.16
C ILE A 61 -26.37 -24.60 -5.72
N ASN A 62 -26.40 -25.28 -6.87
CA ASN A 62 -27.58 -25.71 -7.65
C ASN A 62 -28.34 -24.66 -8.51
N GLU A 63 -27.82 -23.45 -8.69
CA GLU A 63 -28.42 -22.46 -9.61
C GLU A 63 -27.50 -22.17 -10.81
N ASP A 64 -28.05 -21.60 -11.89
CA ASP A 64 -27.24 -21.12 -13.02
C ASP A 64 -26.47 -19.85 -12.63
N PRO A 65 -25.27 -19.61 -13.23
CA PRO A 65 -24.47 -18.43 -12.91
C PRO A 65 -25.24 -17.16 -13.28
N ASP A 66 -25.53 -16.32 -12.28
CA ASP A 66 -26.14 -15.02 -12.48
C ASP A 66 -25.19 -13.93 -11.97
N ALA A 67 -24.59 -13.20 -12.90
CA ALA A 67 -23.71 -12.08 -12.59
C ALA A 67 -24.43 -10.92 -11.85
N ASN A 68 -25.77 -10.91 -11.85
CA ASN A 68 -26.62 -9.96 -11.15
C ASN A 68 -27.32 -10.56 -9.91
N ALA A 69 -26.91 -11.75 -9.47
CA ALA A 69 -27.48 -12.38 -8.29
C ALA A 69 -27.39 -11.42 -7.09
N THR A 70 -28.52 -11.24 -6.38
CA THR A 70 -28.64 -10.32 -5.24
C THR A 70 -27.76 -10.70 -4.05
N ARG A 71 -27.25 -11.94 -4.01
CA ARG A 71 -26.28 -12.41 -3.01
C ARG A 71 -25.16 -13.15 -3.70
N GLN A 72 -23.96 -12.57 -3.67
CA GLN A 72 -22.73 -13.19 -4.15
C GLN A 72 -21.84 -13.50 -2.94
N ALA A 73 -21.18 -14.66 -2.95
CA ALA A 73 -20.18 -14.92 -1.92
C ALA A 73 -18.91 -14.14 -2.29
N LYS A 74 -18.47 -13.26 -1.39
CA LYS A 74 -17.30 -12.42 -1.60
C LYS A 74 -16.20 -12.77 -0.61
N ILE A 75 -14.98 -12.78 -1.09
CA ILE A 75 -13.78 -13.04 -0.29
C ILE A 75 -12.73 -12.00 -0.70
N VAL A 76 -12.03 -11.42 0.28
CA VAL A 76 -10.81 -10.65 0.04
C VAL A 76 -9.65 -11.40 0.69
N LEU A 77 -8.60 -11.64 -0.07
CA LEU A 77 -7.38 -12.31 0.37
C LEU A 77 -6.21 -11.30 0.37
N PHE A 78 -5.48 -11.27 1.49
CA PHE A 78 -4.24 -10.53 1.63
C PHE A 78 -3.11 -11.52 1.98
N GLY A 79 -1.99 -11.43 1.27
CA GLY A 79 -0.80 -12.25 1.50
C GLY A 79 0.17 -11.69 2.54
N ASP A 80 -0.18 -10.59 3.20
CA ASP A 80 0.59 -9.98 4.28
C ASP A 80 -0.39 -9.61 5.41
N THR A 81 -0.03 -9.89 6.65
CA THR A 81 -0.82 -9.55 7.84
C THR A 81 -0.34 -8.27 8.51
N ASP A 82 0.92 -7.92 8.33
CA ASP A 82 1.56 -6.84 9.09
C ASP A 82 1.07 -5.47 8.65
N PHE A 83 0.52 -5.33 7.43
CA PHE A 83 0.00 -4.06 6.92
C PHE A 83 -1.13 -3.45 7.79
N ILE A 84 -1.88 -4.27 8.52
CA ILE A 84 -2.97 -3.84 9.42
C ILE A 84 -2.48 -3.67 10.87
N SER A 85 -1.26 -4.10 11.20
CA SER A 85 -0.71 -3.92 12.55
C SER A 85 -0.71 -2.45 12.97
N ASN A 86 -0.79 -2.15 14.28
CA ASN A 86 -0.78 -0.78 14.80
C ASN A 86 0.40 0.07 14.27
N TYR A 87 1.53 -0.58 13.99
CA TYR A 87 2.72 0.07 13.45
C TYR A 87 2.56 0.47 11.97
N HIS A 88 1.83 -0.32 11.17
CA HIS A 88 1.64 -0.09 9.73
C HIS A 88 0.26 0.46 9.33
N PHE A 89 -0.72 0.46 10.23
CA PHE A 89 -2.11 0.86 9.92
C PHE A 89 -2.24 2.27 9.35
N TYR A 90 -1.50 3.23 9.92
CA TYR A 90 -1.49 4.64 9.48
C TYR A 90 -0.39 4.95 8.45
N ASN A 91 0.39 3.94 8.02
CA ASN A 91 1.38 4.14 6.97
C ASN A 91 0.68 4.15 5.60
N PHE A 92 0.97 5.19 4.82
CA PHE A 92 0.44 5.36 3.47
C PHE A 92 -1.09 5.22 3.42
N ASN A 93 -1.59 4.19 2.73
CA ASN A 93 -3.01 3.93 2.49
C ASN A 93 -3.40 2.51 2.95
N ASN A 94 -2.73 1.96 3.97
CA ASN A 94 -3.04 0.62 4.48
C ASN A 94 -4.43 0.55 5.13
N SER A 95 -4.75 1.50 6.01
CA SER A 95 -6.08 1.65 6.62
C SER A 95 -7.17 1.84 5.56
N ASP A 96 -6.91 2.70 4.58
CA ASP A 96 -7.76 2.95 3.43
C ASP A 96 -8.08 1.66 2.64
N LEU A 97 -7.07 0.85 2.35
CA LEU A 97 -7.23 -0.42 1.64
C LEU A 97 -8.10 -1.38 2.45
N TYR A 98 -7.79 -1.56 3.73
CA TYR A 98 -8.54 -2.46 4.62
C TYR A 98 -10.01 -2.04 4.77
N LEU A 99 -10.26 -0.76 5.05
CA LEU A 99 -11.62 -0.24 5.23
C LEU A 99 -12.44 -0.31 3.93
N ASN A 100 -11.83 -0.03 2.77
CA ASN A 100 -12.49 -0.19 1.48
C ASN A 100 -12.83 -1.66 1.20
N SER A 101 -11.93 -2.59 1.51
CA SER A 101 -12.17 -4.03 1.35
C SER A 101 -13.29 -4.52 2.26
N LEU A 102 -13.30 -4.08 3.54
CA LEU A 102 -14.36 -4.40 4.48
C LEU A 102 -15.71 -3.86 4.00
N ASN A 103 -15.75 -2.61 3.52
CA ASN A 103 -16.95 -2.00 2.99
C ASN A 103 -17.50 -2.74 1.75
N TRP A 104 -16.61 -3.23 0.87
CA TRP A 104 -17.01 -4.03 -0.30
C TRP A 104 -17.54 -5.43 0.07
N LEU A 105 -17.02 -6.02 1.16
CA LEU A 105 -17.47 -7.31 1.68
C LEU A 105 -18.83 -7.24 2.37
N THR A 106 -19.14 -6.12 3.03
CA THR A 106 -20.34 -6.04 3.86
C THR A 106 -21.61 -5.71 3.07
N GLU A 107 -21.52 -5.07 1.90
CA GLU A 107 -22.62 -4.71 0.95
C GLU A 107 -23.91 -4.04 1.52
N ASP A 108 -24.09 -3.97 2.84
CA ASP A 108 -25.33 -3.57 3.53
C ASP A 108 -25.34 -2.11 4.00
N VAL A 109 -24.33 -1.33 3.63
CA VAL A 109 -24.35 0.13 3.77
C VAL A 109 -24.08 0.75 2.41
N SER A 110 -25.18 0.98 1.69
CA SER A 110 -25.26 1.90 0.55
C SER A 110 -25.04 3.35 0.98
N LEU A 111 -23.98 3.60 1.76
CA LEU A 111 -23.42 4.91 1.92
C LEU A 111 -22.27 5.00 0.95
N ALA A 112 -22.55 5.64 -0.18
CA ALA A 112 -21.61 6.57 -0.78
C ALA A 112 -21.23 7.62 0.28
N SER A 113 -20.48 7.21 1.31
CA SER A 113 -20.05 8.08 2.40
C SER A 113 -18.76 8.74 1.96
N VAL A 114 -18.85 10.05 1.84
CA VAL A 114 -17.74 11.01 1.71
C VAL A 114 -16.53 10.50 2.48
N ARG A 115 -15.49 10.06 1.75
CA ARG A 115 -14.20 9.73 2.34
C ARG A 115 -13.66 11.01 3.00
N ALA A 116 -13.39 10.98 4.30
CA ALA A 116 -12.66 12.06 4.95
C ALA A 116 -11.37 12.30 4.16
N LYS A 117 -11.14 13.55 3.71
CA LYS A 117 -9.91 13.92 3.00
C LYS A 117 -8.73 13.44 3.82
N ALA A 118 -7.86 12.64 3.20
CA ALA A 118 -6.63 12.20 3.82
C ALA A 118 -5.91 13.40 4.43
N LEU A 119 -5.65 13.34 5.74
CA LEU A 119 -4.58 14.15 6.31
C LEU A 119 -3.35 13.77 5.49
N THR A 120 -2.95 14.66 4.58
CA THR A 120 -1.85 14.40 3.67
C THR A 120 -0.60 14.40 4.54
N TYR A 121 -0.24 13.23 5.08
CA TYR A 121 0.98 13.07 5.82
C TYR A 121 2.11 13.12 4.80
N ARG A 122 2.62 14.33 4.58
CA ARG A 122 3.72 14.58 3.65
C ARG A 122 4.99 14.07 4.34
N ARG A 123 5.19 12.75 4.31
CA ARG A 123 6.45 12.16 4.76
C ARG A 123 7.54 12.68 3.83
N LEU A 124 8.48 13.41 4.40
CA LEU A 124 9.69 13.83 3.68
C LEU A 124 10.47 12.55 3.37
N VAL A 125 10.45 12.12 2.11
CA VAL A 125 11.30 11.03 1.61
C VAL A 125 12.68 11.64 1.39
N VAL A 126 13.47 11.66 2.45
CA VAL A 126 14.86 12.13 2.44
C VAL A 126 15.75 10.93 2.73
N THR A 127 16.86 10.88 2.00
CA THR A 127 17.94 9.92 2.24
C THR A 127 18.57 10.16 3.62
N ASP A 128 19.20 9.13 4.19
CA ASP A 128 19.85 9.26 5.51
C ASP A 128 20.86 10.41 5.57
N ARG A 129 21.53 10.68 4.44
CA ARG A 129 22.48 11.79 4.29
C ARG A 129 21.79 13.15 4.39
N GLU A 130 20.62 13.31 3.77
CA GLU A 130 19.84 14.54 3.83
C GLU A 130 19.26 14.77 5.23
N ILE A 131 18.83 13.71 5.92
CA ILE A 131 18.38 13.81 7.32
C ILE A 131 19.52 14.26 8.24
N GLN A 132 20.75 13.74 8.05
CA GLN A 132 21.90 14.17 8.84
C GLN A 132 22.27 15.64 8.60
N LEU A 133 22.19 16.10 7.34
CA LEU A 133 22.41 17.52 7.01
C LEU A 133 21.35 18.41 7.65
N ILE A 134 20.06 18.04 7.55
CA ILE A 134 18.96 18.79 8.16
C ILE A 134 19.13 18.85 9.68
N ARG A 135 19.49 17.74 10.33
CA ARG A 135 19.76 17.69 11.78
C ARG A 135 20.96 18.56 12.16
N GLY A 136 22.06 18.48 11.42
CA GLY A 136 23.25 19.29 11.65
C GLY A 136 22.94 20.79 11.52
N LEU A 137 22.26 21.18 10.45
CA LEU A 137 21.82 22.57 10.26
C LEU A 137 20.85 23.01 11.35
N SER A 138 19.94 22.15 11.80
CA SER A 138 19.00 22.52 12.86
C SER A 138 19.70 22.77 14.19
N TRP A 139 20.73 21.97 14.52
CA TRP A 139 21.52 22.16 15.74
C TRP A 139 22.41 23.40 15.65
N PHE A 140 23.08 23.64 14.52
CA PHE A 140 24.08 24.73 14.43
C PHE A 140 23.53 26.06 13.90
N ALA A 141 22.50 26.07 13.05
CA ALA A 141 22.01 27.30 12.42
C ALA A 141 21.38 28.27 13.42
N LEU A 142 20.55 27.77 14.34
CA LEU A 142 19.91 28.60 15.37
C LEU A 142 20.94 29.24 16.33
N PRO A 143 21.86 28.47 16.94
CA PRO A 143 22.92 29.05 17.75
C PRO A 143 23.83 30.00 16.98
N ALA A 144 24.22 29.67 15.75
CA ALA A 144 25.06 30.54 14.92
C ALA A 144 24.36 31.87 14.58
N LEU A 145 23.05 31.84 14.31
CA LEU A 145 22.28 33.05 14.04
C LEU A 145 22.23 33.95 15.27
N MET A 146 22.04 33.38 16.47
CA MET A 146 22.06 34.13 17.72
C MET A 146 23.43 34.75 18.01
N THR A 147 24.54 34.02 17.79
CA THR A 147 25.88 34.55 18.00
C THR A 147 26.23 35.66 17.00
N ILE A 148 25.83 35.54 15.73
CA ILE A 148 26.02 36.58 14.72
C ILE A 148 25.26 37.85 15.10
N LEU A 149 24.00 37.74 15.53
CA LEU A 149 23.20 38.89 15.96
C LEU A 149 23.81 39.57 17.20
N ALA A 150 24.25 38.78 18.17
CA ALA A 150 24.95 39.30 19.36
C ALA A 150 26.24 40.05 18.96
N PHE A 151 27.05 39.46 18.07
CA PHE A 151 28.28 40.08 17.58
C PHE A 151 28.02 41.37 16.80
N MET A 152 27.03 41.38 15.90
CA MET A 152 26.65 42.59 15.14
C MET A 152 26.20 43.73 16.06
N THR A 153 25.38 43.44 17.08
CA THR A 153 24.93 44.48 18.00
C THR A 153 26.05 45.03 18.87
N TRP A 154 27.02 44.19 19.27
CA TRP A 154 28.23 44.64 19.94
C TRP A 154 29.08 45.54 19.04
N TRP A 155 29.30 45.12 17.79
CA TRP A 155 30.10 45.87 16.82
C TRP A 155 29.48 47.23 16.49
N ARG A 156 28.15 47.31 16.40
CA ARG A 156 27.43 48.57 16.15
C ARG A 156 27.40 49.51 17.36
N ARG A 157 27.57 48.98 18.58
CA ARG A 157 27.63 49.77 19.82
C ARG A 157 29.04 50.27 20.15
N ARG A 158 30.07 49.70 19.52
CA ARG A 158 31.45 50.15 19.61
C ARG A 158 31.75 51.15 18.50
#